data_AF-A0A2G5TEN0-F1
#
_entry.id   AF-A0A2G5TEN0-F1
#
_cell.length_a   1.000
_cell.length_b   1.000
_cell.length_c   1.000
_cell.angle_alpha   90.00
_cell.angle_beta   90.00
_cell.angle_gamma   90.00
#
_symmetry.space_group_name_H-M   'P 1'
#
loop_
_entity.id
_entity.type
_entity.pdbx_description
1 polymer ?
#
loop_
_entity_poly.entity_id
_entity_poly.type
_entity_poly.pdbx_seq_one_letter_code
_entity_poly.pdbx_strand_id
1 'polypeptide(L)'
;MNESLCPDGYLLAINVLSITLSLPMVVIFILLCVLLLIHSKTFHPFFTISFILLIFSYAICNLCVLLTAVFQLYDEESPVIFYIDKVYIWVYFYIQPCVVIGLIERLCATIFVSAYEHSRYWIIYVIGQVLGIGVVYYENVLVENGDYNDTAKNVQFGLSICICVCLVILYFVNRYLTLNSRHRSKLTVRYQLAENVKALRTFVPFIIVDNSISILFVFSMIFFEVDFNINLEVCRNLPGYKISFAIFRTINNVLGMDIAGSNVDYFTQLKAQWLT
;
A
#
# COMPACT_ATOMS: atom_id res chain seq x y z
N MET A 1 -15.42 32.20 -25.79
CA MET A 1 -14.64 31.02 -26.17
C MET A 1 -14.53 30.14 -24.94
N ASN A 2 -15.45 29.19 -24.77
CA ASN A 2 -15.34 28.19 -23.71
C ASN A 2 -14.40 27.11 -24.23
N GLU A 3 -13.10 27.23 -23.95
CA GLU A 3 -12.23 26.06 -23.99
C GLU A 3 -12.87 25.03 -23.05
N SER A 4 -13.19 23.85 -23.58
CA SER A 4 -13.67 22.77 -22.73
C SER A 4 -12.63 22.53 -21.65
N LEU A 5 -13.03 22.67 -20.39
CA LEU A 5 -12.17 22.39 -19.26
C LEU A 5 -11.72 20.91 -19.21
N CYS A 6 -12.00 20.06 -20.19
CA CYS A 6 -11.40 18.73 -20.36
C CYS A 6 -11.30 18.46 -21.87
N PRO A 7 -10.15 18.65 -22.53
CA PRO A 7 -9.99 18.33 -23.96
C PRO A 7 -9.96 16.82 -24.16
N ASP A 8 -10.51 16.34 -25.27
CA ASP A 8 -10.65 14.90 -25.56
C ASP A 8 -9.30 14.14 -25.55
N GLY A 9 -8.19 14.84 -25.79
CA GLY A 9 -6.83 14.27 -25.70
C GLY A 9 -6.24 14.15 -24.29
N TYR A 10 -6.93 14.64 -23.25
CA TYR A 10 -6.41 14.63 -21.87
C TYR A 10 -6.36 13.22 -21.27
N LEU A 11 -7.38 12.40 -21.54
CA LEU A 11 -7.44 11.00 -21.10
C LEU A 11 -6.30 10.19 -21.74
N LEU A 12 -6.09 10.37 -23.04
CA LEU A 12 -4.98 9.76 -23.77
C LEU A 12 -3.63 10.18 -23.16
N ALA A 13 -3.44 11.47 -22.89
CA ALA A 13 -2.20 11.99 -22.30
C ALA A 13 -1.93 11.39 -20.90
N ILE A 14 -2.97 11.22 -20.08
CA ILE A 14 -2.87 10.59 -18.77
C ILE A 14 -2.53 9.11 -18.87
N ASN A 15 -3.17 8.37 -19.77
CA ASN A 15 -2.90 6.94 -19.91
C ASN A 15 -1.48 6.69 -20.42
N VAL A 16 -1.01 7.49 -21.39
CA VAL A 16 0.38 7.45 -21.85
C VAL A 16 1.37 7.81 -20.73
N LEU A 17 1.07 8.84 -19.93
CA LEU A 17 1.86 9.18 -18.74
C LEU A 17 1.89 8.03 -17.73
N SER A 18 0.74 7.40 -17.49
CA SER A 18 0.58 6.27 -16.58
C SER A 18 1.45 5.09 -17.00
N ILE A 19 1.45 4.74 -18.29
CA ILE A 19 2.27 3.66 -18.84
C ILE A 19 3.75 4.00 -18.73
N THR A 20 4.13 5.23 -19.10
CA THR A 20 5.52 5.68 -19.11
C THR A 20 6.13 5.63 -17.70
N LEU A 21 5.34 5.93 -16.66
CA LEU A 21 5.78 5.92 -15.27
C LEU A 21 5.68 4.54 -14.61
N SER A 22 4.62 3.77 -14.86
CA SER A 22 4.41 2.46 -14.22
C SER A 22 5.35 1.38 -14.76
N LEU A 23 5.70 1.41 -16.05
CA LEU A 23 6.59 0.41 -16.67
C LEU A 23 7.97 0.30 -15.99
N PRO A 24 8.73 1.39 -15.77
CA PRO A 24 10.00 1.30 -15.05
C PRO A 24 9.81 0.87 -13.59
N MET A 25 8.70 1.26 -12.94
CA MET A 25 8.42 0.87 -11.56
C MET A 25 8.17 -0.63 -11.41
N VAL A 26 7.41 -1.24 -12.32
CA VAL A 26 7.23 -2.71 -12.35
C VAL A 26 8.59 -3.41 -12.44
N VAL A 27 9.47 -2.93 -13.32
CA VAL A 27 10.83 -3.50 -13.45
C VAL A 27 11.61 -3.35 -12.15
N ILE A 28 11.59 -2.16 -11.52
CA ILE A 28 12.29 -1.92 -10.25
C ILE A 28 11.79 -2.85 -9.15
N PHE A 29 10.47 -2.99 -8.98
CA PHE A 29 9.89 -3.86 -7.94
C PHE A 29 10.21 -5.34 -8.18
N ILE A 30 10.19 -5.81 -9.43
CA ILE A 30 10.61 -7.17 -9.78
C ILE A 30 12.09 -7.38 -9.46
N LEU A 31 12.96 -6.44 -9.82
CA LEU A 31 14.39 -6.51 -9.51
C LEU A 31 14.64 -6.50 -8.00
N LEU A 32 13.89 -5.70 -7.23
CA LEU A 32 13.94 -5.69 -5.77
C LEU A 32 13.53 -7.05 -5.19
N CYS A 33 12.45 -7.65 -5.69
CA CYS A 33 12.04 -9.02 -5.30
C CYS A 33 13.16 -10.03 -5.56
N VAL A 34 13.78 -10.01 -6.74
CA VAL A 34 14.89 -10.91 -7.09
C VAL A 34 16.10 -10.68 -6.16
N LEU A 35 16.46 -9.42 -5.89
CA LEU A 35 17.56 -9.09 -5.00
C LEU A 35 17.31 -9.58 -3.58
N LEU A 36 16.07 -9.46 -3.07
CA LEU A 36 15.68 -9.97 -1.76
C LEU A 36 15.69 -11.50 -1.70
N LEU A 37 15.31 -12.18 -2.78
CA LEU A 37 15.41 -13.65 -2.86
C LEU A 37 16.87 -14.11 -2.80
N ILE A 38 17.78 -13.42 -3.51
CA ILE A 38 19.23 -13.71 -3.49
C ILE A 38 19.81 -13.46 -2.08
N HIS A 39 19.42 -12.36 -1.44
CA HIS A 39 19.87 -12.01 -0.09
C HIS A 39 19.00 -12.59 1.04
N SER A 40 18.16 -13.59 0.75
CA SER A 40 17.24 -14.18 1.73
C SER A 40 17.91 -14.77 2.97
N LYS A 41 19.22 -15.07 2.89
CA LYS A 41 20.02 -15.58 4.01
C LYS A 41 20.49 -14.49 4.99
N THR A 42 20.31 -13.20 4.69
CA THR A 42 20.81 -12.12 5.55
C THR A 42 19.88 -11.77 6.71
N PHE A 43 18.63 -12.22 6.67
CA PHE A 43 17.63 -11.93 7.69
C PHE A 43 16.91 -13.20 8.14
N HIS A 44 16.23 -13.11 9.28
CA HIS A 44 15.37 -14.17 9.77
C HIS A 44 14.34 -14.59 8.71
N PRO A 45 14.08 -15.89 8.52
CA PRO A 45 13.22 -16.38 7.43
C PRO A 45 11.80 -15.82 7.45
N PHE A 46 11.20 -15.61 8.63
CA PHE A 46 9.85 -15.03 8.74
C PHE A 46 9.78 -13.60 8.19
N PHE A 47 10.70 -12.74 8.62
CA PHE A 47 10.77 -11.37 8.11
C PHE A 47 11.07 -11.33 6.61
N THR A 48 11.99 -12.18 6.15
CA THR A 48 12.34 -12.27 4.74
C THR A 48 11.12 -12.64 3.88
N ILE A 49 10.33 -13.63 4.30
CA ILE A 49 9.13 -14.06 3.58
C ILE A 49 8.05 -12.96 3.60
N SER A 50 7.78 -12.35 4.75
CA SER A 50 6.81 -11.24 4.82
C SER A 50 7.26 -10.04 3.98
N PHE A 51 8.55 -9.73 3.97
CA PHE A 51 9.06 -8.60 3.20
C PHE A 51 9.03 -8.90 1.69
N ILE A 52 9.32 -10.13 1.27
CA ILE A 52 9.15 -10.54 -0.12
C ILE A 52 7.68 -10.48 -0.52
N LEU A 53 6.76 -11.00 0.30
CA LEU A 53 5.31 -10.93 0.03
C LEU A 53 4.82 -9.49 -0.10
N LEU A 54 5.33 -8.60 0.76
CA LEU A 54 5.03 -7.17 0.71
C LEU A 54 5.47 -6.56 -0.64
N ILE A 55 6.76 -6.68 -0.99
CA ILE A 55 7.31 -6.12 -2.25
C ILE A 55 6.66 -6.76 -3.48
N PHE A 56 6.35 -8.05 -3.42
CA PHE A 56 5.65 -8.76 -4.48
C PHE A 56 4.21 -8.26 -4.66
N SER A 57 3.52 -7.94 -3.57
CA SER A 57 2.18 -7.33 -3.63
C SER A 57 2.23 -5.97 -4.32
N TYR A 58 3.22 -5.13 -4.02
CA TYR A 58 3.43 -3.87 -4.77
C TYR A 58 3.77 -4.08 -6.24
N ALA A 59 4.55 -5.12 -6.58
CA ALA A 59 4.84 -5.46 -7.96
C ALA A 59 3.56 -5.82 -8.74
N ILE A 60 2.67 -6.60 -8.12
CA ILE A 60 1.37 -6.94 -8.70
C ILE A 60 0.48 -5.70 -8.84
N CYS A 61 0.39 -4.84 -7.82
CA CYS A 61 -0.40 -3.62 -7.89
C CYS A 61 0.05 -2.72 -9.05
N ASN A 62 1.36 -2.51 -9.21
CA ASN A 62 1.90 -1.72 -10.32
C ASN A 62 1.67 -2.39 -11.68
N LEU A 63 1.72 -3.72 -11.74
CA LEU A 63 1.40 -4.48 -12.95
C LEU A 63 -0.07 -4.32 -13.33
N CYS A 64 -0.99 -4.38 -12.37
CA CYS A 64 -2.41 -4.12 -12.60
C CYS A 64 -2.64 -2.70 -13.12
N VAL A 65 -2.03 -1.68 -12.52
CA VAL A 65 -2.14 -0.29 -13.00
C VAL A 65 -1.63 -0.13 -14.44
N LEU A 66 -0.49 -0.76 -14.76
CA LEU A 66 0.05 -0.77 -16.13
C LEU A 66 -0.92 -1.45 -17.10
N LEU A 67 -1.45 -2.62 -16.74
CA LEU A 67 -2.40 -3.36 -17.58
C LEU A 67 -3.69 -2.57 -17.79
N THR A 68 -4.27 -1.98 -16.74
CA THR A 68 -5.47 -1.14 -16.85
C THR A 68 -5.21 0.05 -17.79
N ALA A 69 -4.08 0.75 -17.64
CA ALA A 69 -3.75 1.87 -18.52
C ALA A 69 -3.54 1.45 -19.99
N VAL A 70 -2.94 0.27 -20.22
CA VAL A 70 -2.79 -0.30 -21.58
C VAL A 70 -4.15 -0.68 -22.16
N PHE A 71 -5.01 -1.38 -21.41
CA PHE A 71 -6.32 -1.79 -21.91
C PHE A 71 -7.24 -0.60 -22.18
N GLN A 72 -7.23 0.43 -21.32
CA GLN A 72 -7.96 1.68 -21.53
C GLN A 72 -7.52 2.45 -22.79
N LEU A 73 -6.32 2.20 -23.34
CA LEU A 73 -5.91 2.78 -24.62
C LEU A 73 -6.55 2.08 -25.84
N TYR A 74 -6.89 0.79 -25.71
CA TYR A 74 -7.42 0.00 -26.81
C TYR A 74 -8.95 -0.10 -26.76
N ASP A 75 -9.52 -0.28 -25.58
CA ASP A 75 -10.95 -0.46 -25.38
C ASP A 75 -11.35 -0.04 -23.94
N GLU A 76 -12.05 1.09 -23.83
CA GLU A 76 -12.43 1.68 -22.54
C GLU A 76 -13.43 0.82 -21.75
N GLU A 77 -14.25 0.00 -22.42
CA GLU A 77 -15.32 -0.79 -21.78
C GLU A 77 -14.97 -2.29 -21.65
N SER A 78 -13.71 -2.66 -21.82
CA SER A 78 -13.31 -4.08 -21.78
C SER A 78 -13.66 -4.72 -20.43
N PRO A 79 -14.35 -5.88 -20.42
CA PRO A 79 -14.66 -6.60 -19.18
C PRO A 79 -13.40 -7.09 -18.45
N VAL A 80 -12.24 -7.09 -19.13
CA VAL A 80 -10.94 -7.45 -18.53
C VAL A 80 -10.50 -6.42 -17.48
N ILE A 81 -10.83 -5.14 -17.67
CA ILE A 81 -10.48 -4.06 -16.73
C ILE A 81 -11.13 -4.33 -15.37
N PHE A 82 -12.41 -4.74 -15.36
CA PHE A 82 -13.12 -5.09 -14.13
C PHE A 82 -12.42 -6.20 -13.32
N TYR A 83 -11.91 -7.24 -13.99
CA TYR A 83 -11.17 -8.31 -13.31
C TYR A 83 -9.79 -7.83 -12.81
N ILE A 84 -9.10 -6.98 -13.56
CA ILE A 84 -7.81 -6.41 -13.14
C ILE A 84 -8.00 -5.53 -11.90
N ASP A 85 -9.04 -4.70 -11.88
CA ASP A 85 -9.34 -3.82 -10.75
C ASP A 85 -9.75 -4.64 -9.50
N LYS A 86 -10.51 -5.72 -9.67
CA LYS A 86 -10.81 -6.67 -8.57
C LYS A 86 -9.53 -7.28 -7.98
N VAL A 87 -8.60 -7.74 -8.82
CA VAL A 87 -7.31 -8.28 -8.37
C VAL A 87 -6.48 -7.21 -7.67
N TYR A 88 -6.45 -6.00 -8.22
CA TYR A 88 -5.75 -4.86 -7.64
C TYR A 88 -6.25 -4.57 -6.22
N ILE A 89 -7.56 -4.44 -6.02
CA ILE A 89 -8.17 -4.15 -4.71
C ILE A 89 -7.83 -5.24 -3.69
N TRP A 90 -7.93 -6.51 -4.09
CA TRP A 90 -7.59 -7.65 -3.23
C TRP A 90 -6.13 -7.64 -2.76
N VAL A 91 -5.20 -7.43 -3.70
CA VAL A 91 -3.77 -7.40 -3.40
C VAL A 91 -3.42 -6.15 -2.57
N TYR A 92 -4.07 -5.02 -2.86
CA TYR A 92 -3.87 -3.79 -2.11
C TYR A 92 -4.29 -3.94 -0.64
N PHE A 93 -5.48 -4.45 -0.36
CA PHE A 93 -5.92 -4.68 1.02
C PHE A 93 -5.02 -5.67 1.75
N TYR A 94 -4.39 -6.61 1.05
CA TYR A 94 -3.46 -7.58 1.65
C TYR A 94 -2.12 -6.97 2.09
N ILE A 95 -1.72 -5.82 1.55
CA ILE A 95 -0.48 -5.11 1.95
C ILE A 95 -0.52 -4.76 3.43
N GLN A 96 -1.65 -4.25 3.94
CA GLN A 96 -1.76 -3.75 5.31
C GLN A 96 -1.58 -4.87 6.36
N PRO A 97 -2.28 -6.03 6.27
CA PRO A 97 -2.00 -7.19 7.12
C PRO A 97 -0.55 -7.69 7.03
N CYS A 98 0.07 -7.67 5.84
CA CYS A 98 1.48 -8.07 5.70
C CYS A 98 2.42 -7.18 6.53
N VAL A 99 2.17 -5.86 6.54
CA VAL A 99 2.92 -4.91 7.35
C VAL A 99 2.71 -5.17 8.85
N VAL A 100 1.47 -5.44 9.28
CA VAL A 100 1.15 -5.76 10.69
C VAL A 100 1.86 -7.04 11.14
N ILE A 101 1.83 -8.10 10.34
CA ILE A 101 2.53 -9.36 10.65
C ILE A 101 4.05 -9.11 10.77
N GLY A 102 4.62 -8.32 9.85
CA GLY A 102 6.01 -7.91 9.92
C GLY A 102 6.33 -7.12 11.19
N LEU A 103 5.47 -6.18 11.59
CA LEU A 103 5.61 -5.40 12.82
C LEU A 103 5.61 -6.29 14.07
N ILE A 104 4.64 -7.19 14.17
CA ILE A 104 4.51 -8.13 15.31
C ILE A 104 5.76 -9.01 15.41
N GLU A 105 6.24 -9.53 14.28
CA GLU A 105 7.45 -10.36 14.25
C GLU A 105 8.69 -9.59 14.74
N ARG A 106 8.85 -8.31 14.32
CA ARG A 106 9.95 -7.44 14.79
C ARG A 106 9.80 -7.06 16.28
N LEU A 107 8.57 -6.87 16.75
CA LEU A 107 8.28 -6.62 18.17
C LEU A 107 8.67 -7.85 19.02
N CYS A 108 8.26 -9.05 18.59
CA CYS A 108 8.63 -10.30 19.26
C CYS A 108 10.15 -10.51 19.28
N ALA A 109 10.84 -10.22 18.17
CA ALA A 109 12.31 -10.29 18.10
C ALA A 109 12.99 -9.30 19.07
N THR A 110 12.36 -8.15 19.35
CA THR A 110 12.88 -7.13 20.28
C THR A 110 12.67 -7.52 21.74
N ILE A 111 11.48 -8.01 22.09
CA ILE A 111 11.12 -8.35 23.48
C ILE A 111 11.75 -9.68 23.90
N PHE A 112 11.69 -10.68 23.02
CA PHE A 112 12.07 -12.06 23.33
C PHE A 112 13.37 -12.49 22.65
N VAL A 113 14.39 -11.62 22.65
CA VAL A 113 15.66 -11.84 21.92
C VAL A 113 16.23 -13.25 22.16
N SER A 114 16.33 -13.69 23.42
CA SER A 114 16.92 -15.01 23.76
C SER A 114 16.08 -16.21 23.32
N ALA A 115 14.75 -16.09 23.30
CA ALA A 115 13.85 -17.19 22.93
C ALA A 115 13.59 -17.22 21.42
N TYR A 116 13.73 -16.07 20.75
CA TYR A 116 13.45 -15.90 19.33
C TYR A 116 14.35 -16.80 18.45
N GLU A 117 15.59 -17.06 18.86
CA GLU A 117 16.53 -17.90 18.10
C GLU A 117 16.06 -19.35 17.96
N HIS A 118 15.40 -19.87 19.01
CA HIS A 118 14.94 -21.25 19.09
C HIS A 118 13.48 -21.42 18.67
N SER A 119 12.70 -20.34 18.75
CA SER A 119 11.27 -20.33 18.52
C SER A 119 10.91 -20.16 17.04
N ARG A 120 11.18 -21.18 16.22
CA ARG A 120 10.79 -21.22 14.80
C ARG A 120 9.39 -21.81 14.60
N TYR A 121 8.38 -21.28 15.29
CA TYR A 121 7.00 -21.75 15.14
C TYR A 121 6.34 -21.19 13.88
N TRP A 122 6.57 -21.86 12.75
CA TRP A 122 5.94 -21.55 11.45
C TRP A 122 4.41 -21.52 11.53
N ILE A 123 3.82 -22.26 12.47
CA ILE A 123 2.37 -22.29 12.70
C ILE A 123 1.82 -20.90 13.03
N ILE A 124 2.51 -20.13 13.88
CA ILE A 124 2.06 -18.78 14.28
C ILE A 124 2.05 -17.85 13.06
N TYR A 125 3.08 -17.97 12.21
CA TYR A 125 3.17 -17.21 10.97
C TYR A 125 2.01 -17.55 10.01
N VAL A 126 1.74 -18.84 9.80
CA VAL A 126 0.64 -19.30 8.93
C VAL A 126 -0.71 -18.83 9.45
N ILE A 127 -0.95 -18.92 10.76
CA ILE A 127 -2.18 -18.41 11.38
C ILE A 127 -2.32 -16.90 11.12
N GLY A 128 -1.23 -16.13 11.28
CA GLY A 128 -1.22 -14.70 10.99
C GLY A 128 -1.61 -14.40 9.53
N GLN A 129 -1.06 -15.15 8.57
CA GLN A 129 -1.40 -14.98 7.16
C GLN A 129 -2.86 -15.34 6.85
N VAL A 130 -3.37 -16.43 7.43
CA VAL A 130 -4.79 -16.82 7.30
C VAL A 130 -5.72 -15.75 7.86
N LEU A 131 -5.39 -15.19 9.03
CA LEU A 131 -6.14 -14.07 9.60
C LEU A 131 -6.07 -12.83 8.70
N GLY A 132 -4.91 -12.54 8.11
CA GLY A 132 -4.73 -11.46 7.14
C GLY A 132 -5.64 -11.61 5.92
N ILE A 133 -5.72 -12.80 5.34
CA ILE A 133 -6.64 -13.10 4.23
C ILE A 133 -8.10 -12.94 4.66
N GLY A 134 -8.44 -13.33 5.90
CA GLY A 134 -9.78 -13.15 6.45
C GLY A 134 -10.18 -11.67 6.56
N VAL A 135 -9.26 -10.79 6.96
CA VAL A 135 -9.49 -9.34 6.98
C VAL A 135 -9.73 -8.80 5.58
N VAL A 136 -8.90 -9.19 4.60
CA VAL A 136 -9.06 -8.77 3.19
C VAL A 136 -10.42 -9.20 2.65
N TYR A 137 -10.85 -10.44 2.93
CA TYR A 137 -12.15 -10.92 2.50
C TYR A 137 -13.29 -10.10 3.11
N TYR A 138 -13.21 -9.78 4.40
CA TYR A 138 -14.20 -8.96 5.09
C TYR A 138 -14.27 -7.52 4.53
N GLU A 139 -13.12 -6.89 4.30
CA GLU A 139 -13.04 -5.57 3.67
C GLU A 139 -13.60 -5.57 2.25
N ASN A 140 -13.30 -6.60 1.44
CA ASN A 140 -13.85 -6.71 0.09
C ASN A 140 -15.38 -6.88 0.09
N VAL A 141 -15.93 -7.66 1.04
CA VAL A 141 -17.39 -7.80 1.19
C VAL A 141 -18.05 -6.48 1.59
N LEU A 142 -17.41 -5.71 2.47
CA LEU A 142 -17.90 -4.36 2.84
C LEU A 142 -17.93 -3.40 1.65
N VAL A 143 -16.88 -3.44 0.81
CA VAL A 143 -16.81 -2.63 -0.42
C VAL A 143 -17.89 -3.04 -1.41
N GLU A 144 -18.09 -4.35 -1.63
CA GLU A 144 -19.10 -4.86 -2.57
C GLU A 144 -20.53 -4.52 -2.13
N ASN A 145 -20.80 -4.46 -0.83
CA ASN A 145 -22.11 -4.10 -0.30
C ASN A 145 -22.38 -2.59 -0.28
N GLY A 146 -21.39 -1.75 -0.61
CA GLY A 146 -21.51 -0.28 -0.51
C GLY A 146 -21.52 0.24 0.94
N ASP A 147 -21.39 -0.65 1.93
CA ASP A 147 -21.35 -0.37 3.36
C ASP A 147 -19.93 -0.02 3.84
N TYR A 148 -19.01 0.32 2.93
CA TYR A 148 -17.66 0.80 3.27
C TYR A 148 -17.73 2.21 3.85
N ASN A 149 -18.25 2.25 5.07
CA ASN A 149 -18.64 3.43 5.81
C ASN A 149 -17.40 4.24 6.21
N ASP A 150 -17.55 5.54 6.44
CA ASP A 150 -16.43 6.43 6.85
C ASP A 150 -15.70 5.92 8.10
N THR A 151 -16.39 5.11 8.92
CA THR A 151 -15.82 4.43 10.08
C THR A 151 -14.72 3.43 9.70
N ALA A 152 -14.88 2.63 8.64
CA ALA A 152 -13.88 1.65 8.21
C ALA A 152 -12.60 2.35 7.70
N LYS A 153 -12.79 3.40 6.89
CA LYS A 153 -11.70 4.29 6.42
C LYS A 153 -10.94 4.92 7.58
N ASN A 154 -11.66 5.44 8.58
CA ASN A 154 -11.05 6.05 9.76
C ASN A 154 -10.29 5.04 10.62
N VAL A 155 -10.78 3.80 10.71
CA VAL A 155 -10.06 2.72 11.41
C VAL A 155 -8.79 2.34 10.67
N GLN A 156 -8.84 2.19 9.34
CA GLN A 156 -7.66 1.90 8.52
C GLN A 156 -6.60 3.01 8.64
N PHE A 157 -7.04 4.28 8.61
CA PHE A 157 -6.19 5.45 8.81
C PHE A 157 -5.61 5.56 10.23
N GLY A 158 -6.40 5.21 11.26
CA GLY A 158 -5.89 5.15 12.62
C GLY A 158 -4.83 4.06 12.78
N LEU A 159 -5.04 2.92 12.12
CA LEU A 159 -4.14 1.78 12.18
C LEU A 159 -2.81 2.06 11.45
N SER A 160 -2.83 2.76 10.31
CA SER A 160 -1.60 3.22 9.62
C SER A 160 -0.76 4.17 10.47
N ILE A 161 -1.38 5.16 11.12
CA ILE A 161 -0.67 6.06 12.05
C ILE A 161 -0.07 5.26 13.21
N CYS A 162 -0.85 4.34 13.80
CA CYS A 162 -0.39 3.49 14.89
C CYS A 162 0.84 2.68 14.48
N ILE A 163 0.82 2.02 13.31
CA ILE A 163 1.96 1.27 12.78
C ILE A 163 3.19 2.16 12.64
N CYS A 164 3.06 3.34 12.05
CA CYS A 164 4.16 4.29 11.89
C CYS A 164 4.80 4.66 13.23
N VAL A 165 3.98 5.02 14.22
CA VAL A 165 4.47 5.36 15.56
C VAL A 165 5.16 4.16 16.21
N CYS A 166 4.56 2.97 16.15
CA CYS A 166 5.14 1.75 16.68
C CYS A 166 6.49 1.43 16.04
N LEU A 167 6.63 1.58 14.72
CA LEU A 167 7.88 1.33 13.99
C LEU A 167 8.99 2.30 14.38
N VAL A 168 8.67 3.59 14.50
CA VAL A 168 9.64 4.61 14.93
C VAL A 168 10.11 4.33 16.35
N ILE A 169 9.19 4.04 17.27
CA ILE A 169 9.52 3.67 18.65
C ILE A 169 10.38 2.41 18.68
N LEU A 170 10.00 1.36 17.94
CA LEU A 170 10.75 0.12 17.84
C LEU A 170 12.17 0.35 17.33
N TYR A 171 12.35 1.21 16.33
CA TYR A 171 13.67 1.57 15.83
C TYR A 171 14.55 2.21 16.90
N PHE A 172 14.00 3.20 17.64
CA PHE A 172 14.75 3.86 18.71
C PHE A 172 15.06 2.92 19.88
N VAL A 173 14.10 2.09 20.30
CA VAL A 173 14.28 1.11 21.38
C VAL A 173 15.35 0.09 20.99
N ASN A 174 15.30 -0.48 19.78
CA ASN A 174 16.31 -1.43 19.31
C ASN A 174 17.70 -0.79 19.21
N ARG A 175 17.79 0.47 18.76
CA ARG A 175 19.05 1.21 18.72
C ARG A 175 19.62 1.43 20.13
N TYR A 176 18.78 1.82 21.08
CA TYR A 176 19.18 2.01 22.47
C TYR A 176 19.67 0.70 23.11
N LEU A 177 18.91 -0.38 22.96
CA LEU A 177 19.28 -1.70 23.47
C LEU A 177 20.59 -2.21 22.84
N THR A 178 20.84 -1.91 21.55
CA THR A 178 22.09 -2.30 20.86
C THR A 178 23.30 -1.57 21.42
N LEU A 179 23.16 -0.27 21.71
CA LEU A 179 24.24 0.51 22.34
C LEU A 179 24.54 0.01 23.76
N ASN A 180 23.50 -0.28 24.55
CA ASN A 180 23.66 -0.70 25.95
C ASN A 180 24.19 -2.15 26.09
N SER A 181 23.86 -3.03 25.14
CA SER A 181 24.26 -4.44 25.16
C SER A 181 25.67 -4.72 24.64
N ARG A 182 26.33 -3.73 24.02
CA ARG A 182 27.64 -3.86 23.34
C ARG A 182 28.75 -4.47 24.21
N HIS A 183 28.75 -4.20 25.52
CA HIS A 183 29.78 -4.65 26.45
C HIS A 183 29.31 -5.67 27.51
N ARG A 184 28.00 -5.85 27.72
CA ARG A 184 27.46 -6.62 28.84
C ARG A 184 26.68 -7.90 28.46
N SER A 185 26.39 -8.11 27.17
CA SER A 185 25.48 -9.18 26.73
C SER A 185 26.18 -10.35 26.02
N LYS A 186 25.50 -11.51 26.01
CA LYS A 186 25.90 -12.70 25.25
C LYS A 186 26.04 -12.36 23.76
N LEU A 187 26.94 -13.06 23.06
CA LEU A 187 27.25 -12.79 21.65
C LEU A 187 26.02 -12.99 20.73
N THR A 188 25.19 -13.98 21.02
CA THR A 188 23.95 -14.29 20.29
C THR A 188 22.94 -13.15 20.34
N VAL A 189 22.69 -12.61 21.54
CA VAL A 189 21.80 -11.46 21.77
C VAL A 189 22.27 -10.23 20.99
N ARG A 190 23.59 -9.97 20.95
CA ARG A 190 24.15 -8.85 20.18
C ARG A 190 23.98 -9.02 18.67
N TYR A 191 24.14 -10.24 18.16
CA TYR A 191 23.94 -10.55 16.75
C TYR A 191 22.49 -10.32 16.31
N GLN A 192 21.54 -10.86 17.06
CA GLN A 192 20.10 -10.72 16.76
C GLN A 192 19.62 -9.27 16.82
N LEU A 193 20.10 -8.51 17.80
CA LEU A 193 19.72 -7.11 17.95
C LEU A 193 20.31 -6.25 16.82
N ALA A 194 21.55 -6.53 16.39
CA ALA A 194 22.17 -5.89 15.23
C ALA A 194 21.46 -6.24 13.92
N GLU A 195 21.05 -7.50 13.74
CA GLU A 195 20.23 -7.94 12.61
C GLU A 195 18.87 -7.22 12.60
N ASN A 196 18.23 -7.10 13.78
CA ASN A 196 16.94 -6.44 13.90
C ASN A 196 17.02 -4.94 13.59
N VAL A 197 18.06 -4.24 14.04
CA VAL A 197 18.30 -2.83 13.68
C VAL A 197 18.54 -2.69 12.17
N LYS A 198 19.27 -3.61 11.54
CA LYS A 198 19.48 -3.60 10.09
C LYS A 198 18.17 -3.80 9.32
N ALA A 199 17.35 -4.76 9.74
CA ALA A 199 16.04 -5.01 9.16
C ALA A 199 15.10 -3.80 9.31
N LEU A 200 15.00 -3.23 10.52
CA LEU A 200 14.20 -2.03 10.79
C LEU A 200 14.70 -0.83 9.97
N ARG A 201 16.02 -0.66 9.80
CA ARG A 201 16.56 0.43 8.97
C ARG A 201 16.12 0.35 7.51
N THR A 202 15.83 -0.84 6.99
CA THR A 202 15.31 -1.03 5.63
C THR A 202 13.78 -0.96 5.59
N PHE A 203 13.11 -1.55 6.58
CA PHE A 203 11.65 -1.66 6.64
C PHE A 203 10.95 -0.35 7.00
N VAL A 204 11.49 0.39 7.98
CA VAL A 204 10.86 1.60 8.52
C VAL A 204 10.74 2.72 7.47
N PRO A 205 11.78 3.08 6.69
CA PRO A 205 11.64 4.12 5.67
C PRO A 205 10.60 3.76 4.62
N PHE A 206 10.54 2.50 4.22
CA PHE A 206 9.59 2.02 3.23
C PHE A 206 8.15 2.22 3.71
N ILE A 207 7.84 1.81 4.93
CA ILE A 207 6.49 1.91 5.50
C ILE A 207 6.12 3.36 5.85
N ILE A 208 7.07 4.17 6.31
CA ILE A 208 6.79 5.58 6.57
C ILE A 208 6.42 6.29 5.27
N VAL A 209 7.15 6.02 4.18
CA VAL A 209 6.83 6.60 2.87
C VAL A 209 5.44 6.15 2.42
N ASP A 210 5.13 4.86 2.52
CA ASP A 210 3.83 4.28 2.19
C ASP A 210 2.65 4.93 2.93
N ASN A 211 2.77 5.03 4.25
CA ASN A 211 1.72 5.64 5.06
C ASN A 211 1.63 7.16 4.85
N SER A 212 2.75 7.84 4.61
CA SER A 212 2.75 9.28 4.33
C SER A 212 2.00 9.61 3.04
N ILE A 213 2.16 8.77 2.03
CA ILE A 213 1.48 8.93 0.74
C ILE A 213 0.00 8.56 0.86
N SER A 214 -0.32 7.50 1.60
CA SER A 214 -1.69 7.14 1.94
C SER A 214 -2.43 8.31 2.63
N ILE A 215 -1.79 8.97 3.61
CA ILE A 215 -2.32 10.18 4.25
C ILE A 215 -2.52 11.31 3.23
N LEU A 216 -1.56 11.52 2.34
CA LEU A 216 -1.63 12.54 1.28
C LEU A 216 -2.78 12.27 0.29
N PHE A 217 -3.12 11.00 0.02
CA PHE A 217 -4.28 10.63 -0.80
C PHE A 217 -5.60 10.89 -0.09
N VAL A 218 -5.73 10.56 1.19
CA VAL A 218 -6.94 10.91 1.96
C VAL A 218 -7.14 12.42 2.02
N PHE A 219 -6.04 13.16 2.21
CA PHE A 219 -6.07 14.62 2.13
C PHE A 219 -6.51 15.09 0.73
N SER A 220 -6.04 14.43 -0.34
CA SER A 220 -6.46 14.72 -1.70
C SER A 220 -7.96 14.57 -1.92
N MET A 221 -8.52 13.44 -1.50
CA MET A 221 -9.94 13.15 -1.64
C MET A 221 -10.81 14.16 -0.90
N ILE A 222 -10.43 14.54 0.32
CA ILE A 222 -11.19 15.47 1.15
C ILE A 222 -11.12 16.92 0.61
N PHE A 223 -9.95 17.37 0.17
CA PHE A 223 -9.74 18.79 -0.18
C PHE A 223 -9.91 19.10 -1.67
N PHE A 224 -9.69 18.14 -2.56
CA PHE A 224 -9.67 18.36 -4.00
C PHE A 224 -10.73 17.55 -4.78
N GLU A 225 -11.50 16.68 -4.11
CA GLU A 225 -12.48 15.76 -4.73
C GLU A 225 -11.88 14.93 -5.88
N VAL A 226 -10.56 14.71 -5.84
CA VAL A 226 -9.82 13.93 -6.82
C VAL A 226 -9.87 12.46 -6.42
N ASP A 227 -10.45 11.65 -7.30
CA ASP A 227 -10.52 10.20 -7.17
C ASP A 227 -9.57 9.51 -8.17
N PHE A 228 -9.45 8.19 -8.10
CA PHE A 228 -8.59 7.39 -8.99
C PHE A 228 -9.05 7.45 -10.46
N ASN A 229 -10.36 7.42 -10.68
CA ASN A 229 -10.96 7.56 -12.00
C ASN A 229 -11.25 9.02 -12.31
N ILE A 230 -10.97 9.43 -13.54
CA ILE A 230 -11.30 10.79 -13.99
C ILE A 230 -12.81 10.95 -13.94
N ASN A 231 -13.29 11.82 -13.05
CA ASN A 231 -14.67 12.27 -13.11
C ASN A 231 -14.77 13.40 -14.14
N LEU A 232 -15.27 13.06 -15.33
CA LEU A 232 -15.43 13.99 -16.45
C LEU A 232 -16.39 15.14 -16.13
N GLU A 233 -17.36 14.95 -15.22
CA GLU A 233 -18.30 15.99 -14.79
C GLU A 233 -17.61 17.00 -13.87
N VAL A 234 -16.80 16.52 -12.92
CA VAL A 234 -16.02 17.38 -12.01
C VAL A 234 -14.88 18.09 -12.76
N CYS A 235 -14.24 17.41 -13.73
CA CYS A 235 -13.23 18.00 -14.62
C CYS A 235 -13.76 19.23 -15.37
N ARG A 236 -15.05 19.23 -15.74
CA ARG A 236 -15.68 20.35 -16.47
C ARG A 236 -16.01 21.54 -15.58
N ASN A 237 -16.18 21.32 -14.28
CA ASN A 237 -16.70 22.33 -13.35
C ASN A 237 -15.62 22.98 -12.46
N LEU A 238 -14.54 22.28 -12.11
CA LEU A 238 -13.48 22.80 -11.23
C LEU A 238 -12.23 23.26 -11.98
N PRO A 239 -11.89 24.57 -11.99
CA PRO A 239 -10.62 25.06 -12.50
C PRO A 239 -9.48 24.63 -11.57
N GLY A 240 -8.68 23.65 -12.01
CA GLY A 240 -7.54 23.10 -11.25
C GLY A 240 -7.57 21.58 -11.05
N TYR A 241 -8.72 20.93 -11.27
CA TYR A 241 -8.89 19.48 -11.12
C TYR A 241 -7.89 18.68 -11.95
N LYS A 242 -7.58 19.12 -13.18
CA LYS A 242 -6.59 18.48 -14.04
C LYS A 242 -5.20 18.40 -13.41
N ILE A 243 -4.72 19.54 -12.91
CA ILE A 243 -3.36 19.64 -12.39
C ILE A 243 -3.24 18.78 -11.14
N SER A 244 -4.22 18.88 -10.24
CA SER A 244 -4.31 18.02 -9.07
C SER A 244 -4.36 16.54 -9.46
N PHE A 245 -5.27 16.14 -10.35
CA PHE A 245 -5.39 14.76 -10.83
C PHE A 245 -4.08 14.25 -11.44
N ALA A 246 -3.43 15.01 -12.32
CA ALA A 246 -2.19 14.61 -12.96
C ALA A 246 -1.04 14.44 -11.94
N ILE A 247 -0.96 15.31 -10.93
CA ILE A 247 0.02 15.21 -9.84
C ILE A 247 -0.24 13.95 -9.00
N PHE A 248 -1.47 13.74 -8.53
CA PHE A 248 -1.82 12.57 -7.72
C PHE A 248 -1.67 11.27 -8.51
N ARG A 249 -2.04 11.25 -9.78
CA ARG A 249 -1.83 10.11 -10.68
C ARG A 249 -0.35 9.81 -10.88
N THR A 250 0.49 10.83 -11.02
CA THR A 250 1.96 10.68 -11.10
C THR A 250 2.52 10.08 -9.81
N ILE A 251 2.10 10.59 -8.65
CA ILE A 251 2.50 10.07 -7.33
C ILE A 251 2.08 8.60 -7.20
N ASN A 252 0.85 8.25 -7.59
CA ASN A 252 0.36 6.87 -7.57
C ASN A 252 1.21 5.96 -8.46
N ASN A 253 1.41 6.34 -9.73
CA ASN A 253 2.14 5.51 -10.70
C ASN A 253 3.62 5.30 -10.34
N VAL A 254 4.25 6.26 -9.67
CA VAL A 254 5.67 6.18 -9.28
C VAL A 254 5.84 5.38 -7.99
N LEU A 255 4.83 5.31 -7.12
CA LEU A 255 5.01 4.78 -5.78
C LEU A 255 4.16 3.53 -5.51
N GLY A 256 3.07 3.32 -6.27
CA GLY A 256 2.26 2.09 -6.28
C GLY A 256 1.30 1.93 -5.10
N MET A 257 0.81 3.03 -4.50
CA MET A 257 0.14 3.02 -3.19
C MET A 257 -1.09 3.93 -3.22
N ASP A 258 -2.25 3.41 -2.81
CA ASP A 258 -3.54 4.11 -2.90
C ASP A 258 -4.52 3.68 -1.80
N ILE A 259 -5.00 4.58 -0.93
CA ILE A 259 -6.11 4.21 -0.04
C ILE A 259 -7.35 4.01 -0.88
N ALA A 260 -7.87 2.78 -0.91
CA ALA A 260 -9.15 2.44 -1.53
C ALA A 260 -10.27 3.38 -1.04
N GLY A 261 -10.56 4.39 -1.86
CA GLY A 261 -11.81 5.11 -1.86
C GLY A 261 -12.63 4.56 -3.00
N SER A 262 -13.38 3.48 -2.78
CA SER A 262 -14.36 3.05 -3.77
C SER A 262 -15.46 4.12 -3.86
N ASN A 263 -15.46 4.94 -4.90
CA ASN A 263 -16.68 5.62 -5.33
C ASN A 263 -17.61 4.56 -5.94
N VAL A 264 -18.38 3.91 -5.08
CA VAL A 264 -19.66 3.36 -5.49
C VAL A 264 -20.72 4.40 -5.10
N ASP A 265 -21.20 5.13 -6.11
CA ASP A 265 -22.54 5.74 -6.17
C ASP A 265 -22.98 6.84 -5.17
N TYR A 266 -22.09 7.71 -4.67
CA TYR A 266 -22.57 8.86 -3.86
C TYR A 266 -23.40 9.88 -4.68
N PHE A 267 -23.01 10.17 -5.94
CA PHE A 267 -23.70 11.17 -6.78
C PHE A 267 -24.99 10.64 -7.42
N THR A 268 -25.10 9.33 -7.62
CA THR A 268 -26.30 8.67 -8.18
C THR A 268 -27.42 8.59 -7.14
N GLN A 269 -27.09 8.39 -5.86
CA GLN A 269 -28.04 8.42 -4.75
C GLN A 269 -28.57 9.84 -4.45
N LEU A 270 -27.73 10.88 -4.55
CA LEU A 270 -28.19 12.27 -4.40
C LEU A 270 -29.17 12.71 -5.50
N LYS A 271 -29.00 12.23 -6.74
CA LYS A 271 -29.93 12.57 -7.83
C LYS A 271 -31.33 11.97 -7.66
N ALA A 272 -31.45 10.85 -6.94
CA ALA A 272 -32.73 10.23 -6.60
C ALA A 272 -33.44 10.94 -5.42
N GLN A 273 -32.68 11.52 -4.48
CA GLN A 273 -33.24 12.26 -3.32
C GLN A 273 -33.75 13.68 -3.64
N TRP A 274 -33.45 14.21 -4.83
CA TRP A 274 -33.95 15.52 -5.28
C TRP A 274 -35.04 15.41 -6.37
N LEU A 275 -35.47 14.18 -6.72
CA LEU A 275 -36.54 13.91 -7.70
C LEU A 275 -37.73 13.13 -7.12
N THR A 276 -37.80 12.99 -5.80
CA THR A 276 -38.99 12.62 -5.02
C THR A 276 -39.26 13.69 -3.98
#